data_AF-A0A9X3DTS9-F1
#
_entry.id   AF-A0A9X3DTS9-F1
#
_cell.length_a   1.000
_cell.length_b   1.000
_cell.length_c   1.000
_cell.angle_alpha   90.00
_cell.angle_beta   90.00
_cell.angle_gamma   90.00
#
_symmetry.space_group_name_H-M   'P 1'
#
loop_
_entity.id
_entity.type
_entity.pdbx_description
1 polymer ?
#
loop_
_entity_poly.entity_id
_entity_poly.type
_entity_poly.pdbx_seq_one_letter_code
_entity_poly.pdbx_strand_id
1 'polypeptide(L)'
;MKKSIYKSLILFFIFWISSLNQIIAKDHVLQSIQNLDEAGFRSSEGNYFKLIKLDQGCRIEARYYLEMENQLFSYKFIDQRLLHASRKTFRYHYKEGQEGSLMAVTGVYQYSSETYGLPDLKVQNEFRKHQALFPTHDLKQCI
;
A
#
# COMPACT_ATOMS: atom_id res chain seq x y z
N MET A 1 44.96 -30.81 -55.54
CA MET A 1 43.74 -31.61 -55.79
C MET A 1 43.49 -32.52 -54.60
N LYS A 2 42.28 -32.47 -53.98
CA LYS A 2 41.78 -33.28 -52.83
C LYS A 2 42.43 -32.94 -51.46
N LYS A 3 41.73 -32.83 -50.32
CA LYS A 3 40.30 -32.88 -49.94
C LYS A 3 40.16 -32.25 -48.53
N SER A 4 39.03 -31.56 -48.33
CA SER A 4 38.30 -31.22 -47.10
C SER A 4 38.60 -32.06 -45.83
N ILE A 5 38.56 -31.42 -44.65
CA ILE A 5 37.48 -31.60 -43.65
C ILE A 5 37.53 -30.40 -42.67
N TYR A 6 36.58 -29.48 -42.80
CA TYR A 6 36.20 -28.55 -41.73
C TYR A 6 35.40 -29.36 -40.70
N LYS A 7 35.94 -29.51 -39.49
CA LYS A 7 35.16 -30.05 -38.36
C LYS A 7 34.31 -28.92 -37.77
N SER A 8 33.01 -29.04 -38.02
CA SER A 8 31.95 -28.44 -37.24
C SER A 8 32.14 -28.73 -35.75
N LEU A 9 32.12 -27.67 -34.94
CA LEU A 9 31.69 -27.72 -33.55
C LEU A 9 30.86 -26.47 -33.29
N ILE A 10 29.61 -26.56 -33.74
CA ILE A 10 28.46 -26.01 -33.04
C ILE A 10 28.70 -26.26 -31.55
N LEU A 11 28.62 -25.24 -30.68
CA LEU A 11 27.86 -25.32 -29.43
C LEU A 11 27.97 -24.02 -28.59
N PHE A 12 26.78 -23.54 -28.22
CA PHE A 12 26.44 -22.67 -27.09
C PHE A 12 26.76 -21.17 -27.17
N PHE A 13 25.83 -20.50 -27.85
CA PHE A 13 25.17 -19.28 -27.38
C PHE A 13 24.89 -19.39 -25.87
N ILE A 14 25.79 -18.90 -25.03
CA ILE A 14 25.47 -18.64 -23.63
C ILE A 14 24.69 -17.33 -23.63
N PHE A 15 23.39 -17.44 -23.91
CA PHE A 15 22.41 -16.54 -23.34
C PHE A 15 22.59 -16.64 -21.82
N TRP A 16 23.41 -15.76 -21.25
CA TRP A 16 23.20 -15.36 -19.86
C TRP A 16 21.88 -14.61 -19.86
N ILE A 17 20.82 -15.42 -19.73
CA ILE A 17 19.57 -15.03 -19.13
C ILE A 17 19.99 -14.47 -17.77
N SER A 18 20.27 -13.18 -17.72
CA SER A 18 20.24 -12.41 -16.50
C SER A 18 18.83 -12.60 -15.98
N SER A 19 18.70 -13.63 -15.13
CA SER A 19 17.53 -13.91 -14.34
C SER A 19 17.20 -12.61 -13.65
N LEU A 20 16.18 -11.93 -14.18
CA LEU A 20 15.43 -10.91 -13.47
C LEU A 20 14.97 -11.61 -12.20
N ASN A 21 15.78 -11.50 -11.15
CA ASN A 21 15.28 -11.66 -9.80
C ASN A 21 14.32 -10.49 -9.65
N GLN A 22 13.06 -10.72 -10.04
CA GLN A 22 11.95 -9.98 -9.47
C GLN A 22 11.98 -10.35 -8.00
N ILE A 23 12.79 -9.63 -7.24
CA ILE A 23 12.66 -9.54 -5.80
C ILE A 23 11.26 -8.98 -5.63
N ILE A 24 10.29 -9.86 -5.44
CA ILE A 24 8.95 -9.48 -5.02
C ILE A 24 9.18 -8.97 -3.61
N ALA A 25 9.45 -7.68 -3.50
CA ALA A 25 9.60 -6.98 -2.24
C ALA A 25 8.32 -7.21 -1.45
N LYS A 26 8.44 -8.05 -0.44
CA LYS A 26 7.33 -8.39 0.44
C LYS A 26 7.12 -7.17 1.32
N ASP A 27 6.04 -6.42 1.08
CA ASP A 27 5.56 -5.33 1.95
C ASP A 27 5.72 -5.77 3.43
N HIS A 28 6.67 -5.15 4.15
CA HIS A 28 6.97 -5.53 5.53
C HIS A 28 6.27 -4.55 6.47
N VAL A 29 5.28 -5.04 7.22
CA VAL A 29 4.57 -4.22 8.21
C VAL A 29 5.48 -3.97 9.40
N LEU A 30 5.88 -2.73 9.62
CA LEU A 30 6.67 -2.30 10.77
C LEU A 30 5.80 -2.20 12.03
N GLN A 31 4.60 -1.63 11.88
CA GLN A 31 3.69 -1.42 13.00
C GLN A 31 2.24 -1.41 12.51
N SER A 32 1.33 -1.84 13.39
CA SER A 32 -0.12 -1.72 13.18
C SER A 32 -0.85 -1.28 14.43
N ILE A 33 -1.80 -0.37 14.28
CA ILE A 33 -2.69 0.12 15.34
C ILE A 33 -4.12 -0.18 14.89
N GLN A 34 -4.98 -0.64 15.80
CA GLN A 34 -6.38 -0.96 15.51
C GLN A 34 -7.28 -0.29 16.53
N ASN A 35 -8.45 0.16 16.05
CA ASN A 35 -9.53 0.74 16.86
C ASN A 35 -9.03 1.84 17.82
N LEU A 36 -8.23 2.76 17.28
CA LEU A 36 -7.77 3.92 18.00
C LEU A 36 -8.97 4.84 18.29
N ASP A 37 -9.33 4.94 19.57
CA ASP A 37 -10.46 5.77 20.05
C ASP A 37 -10.00 7.18 20.46
N GLU A 38 -9.30 7.86 19.56
CA GLU A 38 -8.94 9.27 19.72
C GLU A 38 -9.84 10.15 18.85
N ALA A 39 -10.25 11.32 19.34
CA ALA A 39 -11.22 12.18 18.68
C ALA A 39 -10.89 12.51 17.21
N GLY A 40 -9.60 12.58 16.86
CA GLY A 40 -9.13 12.83 15.50
C GLY A 40 -9.16 11.63 14.55
N PHE A 41 -9.39 10.41 15.05
CA PHE A 41 -9.28 9.15 14.31
C PHE A 41 -10.53 8.27 14.43
N ARG A 42 -11.55 8.70 15.17
CA ARG A 42 -12.81 7.97 15.34
C ARG A 42 -13.51 7.69 14.02
N SER A 43 -14.09 6.51 13.94
CA SER A 43 -15.00 6.05 12.89
C SER A 43 -16.09 5.21 13.53
N SER A 44 -17.25 5.10 12.87
CA SER A 44 -18.42 4.45 13.46
C SER A 44 -18.22 2.96 13.74
N GLU A 45 -17.40 2.28 12.92
CA GLU A 45 -17.20 0.83 13.00
C GLU A 45 -15.76 0.42 13.34
N GLY A 46 -14.90 1.39 13.64
CA GLY A 46 -13.49 1.17 13.94
C GLY A 46 -12.54 1.49 12.78
N ASN A 47 -11.25 1.43 13.07
CA ASN A 47 -10.19 1.91 12.18
C ASN A 47 -8.97 0.99 12.28
N TYR A 48 -8.10 1.05 11.28
CA TYR A 48 -6.77 0.49 11.39
C TYR A 48 -5.75 1.42 10.76
N PHE A 49 -4.55 1.42 11.31
CA PHE A 49 -3.40 2.13 10.79
C PHE A 49 -2.24 1.15 10.65
N LYS A 50 -1.52 1.20 9.53
CA LYS A 50 -0.32 0.39 9.30
C LYS A 50 0.80 1.26 8.79
N LEU A 51 1.99 1.04 9.33
CA LEU A 51 3.24 1.52 8.75
C LEU A 51 3.92 0.34 8.06
N ILE A 52 4.17 0.48 6.77
CA ILE A 52 4.68 -0.58 5.90
C ILE A 52 5.99 -0.10 5.29
N LYS A 53 7.07 -0.85 5.50
CA LYS A 53 8.35 -0.64 4.83
C LYS A 53 8.23 -1.08 3.37
N LEU A 54 8.67 -0.19 2.48
CA LEU A 54 8.83 -0.45 1.05
C LEU A 54 10.32 -0.55 0.72
N ASP A 55 10.66 -0.96 -0.50
CA ASP A 55 12.04 -0.94 -1.01
C ASP A 55 12.69 0.43 -0.86
N GLN A 56 11.89 1.50 -1.06
CA GLN A 56 12.30 2.88 -0.88
C GLN A 56 11.27 3.59 -0.01
N GLY A 57 11.69 4.00 1.20
CA GLY A 57 10.81 4.64 2.16
C GLY A 57 9.75 3.73 2.76
N CYS A 58 8.57 4.29 3.01
CA CYS A 58 7.45 3.63 3.67
C CYS A 58 6.09 4.04 3.06
N ARG A 59 5.07 3.26 3.39
CA ARG A 59 3.65 3.56 3.20
C ARG A 59 2.92 3.55 4.53
N ILE A 60 2.16 4.60 4.81
CA ILE A 60 1.11 4.57 5.82
C ILE A 60 -0.20 4.19 5.12
N GLU A 61 -0.88 3.17 5.64
CA GLU A 61 -2.27 2.89 5.34
C GLU A 61 -3.13 3.25 6.53
N ALA A 62 -4.11 4.13 6.33
CA ALA A 62 -5.12 4.48 7.32
C ALA A 62 -6.48 4.09 6.77
N ARG A 63 -7.13 3.10 7.41
CA ARG A 63 -8.46 2.66 7.03
C ARG A 63 -9.47 3.01 8.10
N TYR A 64 -10.59 3.57 7.65
CA TYR A 64 -11.75 3.86 8.48
C TYR A 64 -12.91 3.03 7.99
N TYR A 65 -13.50 2.23 8.88
CA TYR A 65 -14.74 1.50 8.62
C TYR A 65 -15.91 2.38 9.08
N LEU A 66 -16.79 2.71 8.14
CA LEU A 66 -18.02 3.44 8.37
C LEU A 66 -19.21 2.50 8.11
N GLU A 67 -20.41 2.92 8.50
CA GLU A 67 -21.63 2.11 8.34
C GLU A 67 -21.83 1.66 6.90
N MET A 68 -21.60 2.54 5.92
CA MET A 68 -21.92 2.34 4.48
C MET A 68 -20.71 2.16 3.56
N GLU A 69 -19.52 2.50 4.04
CA GLU A 69 -18.28 2.40 3.27
C GLU A 69 -17.07 2.17 4.18
N ASN A 70 -15.94 1.81 3.60
CA ASN A 70 -14.65 2.04 4.23
C ASN A 70 -13.76 2.86 3.33
N GLN A 71 -13.00 3.75 3.96
CA GLN A 71 -12.06 4.64 3.29
C GLN A 71 -10.65 4.19 3.62
N LEU A 72 -9.83 3.97 2.60
CA LEU A 72 -8.41 3.66 2.72
C LEU A 72 -7.59 4.84 2.20
N PHE A 73 -6.92 5.53 3.11
CA PHE A 73 -5.90 6.52 2.79
C PHE A 73 -4.54 5.84 2.71
N SER A 74 -3.75 6.21 1.70
CA SER A 74 -2.42 5.69 1.46
C SER A 74 -1.44 6.84 1.28
N TYR A 75 -0.44 6.94 2.16
CA TYR A 75 0.63 7.94 2.10
C TYR A 75 1.97 7.25 1.90
N LYS A 76 2.60 7.40 0.73
CA LYS A 76 3.99 6.93 0.50
C LYS A 76 4.96 8.08 0.74
N PHE A 77 6.05 7.82 1.46
CA PHE A 77 7.01 8.84 1.85
C PHE A 77 8.42 8.25 2.01
N ILE A 78 9.44 9.09 1.84
CA ILE A 78 10.86 8.79 2.13
C ILE A 78 11.36 9.91 3.02
N ASP A 79 12.08 9.58 4.09
CA ASP A 79 12.69 10.56 5.01
C ASP A 79 11.72 11.69 5.40
N GLN A 80 10.52 11.29 5.84
CA GLN A 80 9.41 12.17 6.22
C GLN A 80 8.84 13.06 5.10
N ARG A 81 9.35 12.98 3.87
CA ARG A 81 8.82 13.70 2.72
C ARG A 81 7.77 12.88 1.99
N LEU A 82 6.55 13.42 1.91
CA LEU A 82 5.45 12.82 1.18
C LEU A 82 5.75 12.76 -0.33
N LEU A 83 5.59 11.58 -0.93
CA LEU A 83 5.82 11.31 -2.35
C LEU A 83 4.53 10.99 -3.10
N HIS A 84 3.56 10.38 -2.41
CA HIS A 84 2.26 10.05 -2.97
C HIS A 84 1.21 10.01 -1.89
N ALA A 85 0.04 10.56 -2.17
CA ALA A 85 -1.13 10.45 -1.31
C ALA A 85 -2.36 10.11 -2.15
N SER A 86 -3.13 9.14 -1.70
CA SER A 86 -4.38 8.74 -2.34
C SER A 86 -5.41 8.26 -1.33
N ARG A 87 -6.66 8.27 -1.77
CA ARG A 87 -7.79 7.65 -1.06
C ARG A 87 -8.50 6.70 -1.99
N LYS A 88 -8.88 5.55 -1.46
CA LYS A 88 -9.86 4.66 -2.08
C LYS A 88 -11.07 4.57 -1.18
N THR A 89 -12.26 4.66 -1.77
CA THR A 89 -13.51 4.40 -1.07
C THR A 89 -14.07 3.08 -1.56
N PHE A 90 -14.38 2.20 -0.62
CA PHE A 90 -15.01 0.92 -0.87
C PHE A 90 -16.40 0.92 -0.26
N ARG A 91 -17.40 0.49 -1.02
CA ARG A 91 -18.76 0.35 -0.52
C ARG A 91 -19.09 -1.12 -0.30
N TYR A 92 -20.11 -1.34 0.51
CA TYR A 92 -20.55 -2.67 0.88
C TYR A 92 -21.76 -3.10 0.04
N HIS A 93 -21.78 -4.38 -0.27
CA HIS A 93 -23.03 -5.09 -0.57
C HIS A 93 -23.59 -5.64 0.73
N TYR A 94 -24.89 -5.50 0.95
CA TYR A 94 -25.58 -6.03 2.12
C TYR A 94 -26.52 -7.15 1.72
N LYS A 95 -26.93 -7.92 2.73
CA LYS A 95 -28.18 -8.70 2.65
C LYS A 95 -29.34 -7.72 2.50
N GLU A 96 -30.32 -8.10 1.68
CA GLU A 96 -31.52 -7.31 1.41
C GLU A 96 -32.23 -6.93 2.71
N GLY A 97 -32.52 -5.64 2.89
CA GLY A 97 -33.23 -5.11 4.07
C GLY A 97 -32.38 -5.01 5.34
N GLN A 98 -31.06 -5.16 5.24
CA GLN A 98 -30.11 -5.07 6.35
C GLN A 98 -28.99 -4.06 6.08
N GLU A 99 -29.25 -3.06 5.24
CA GLU A 99 -28.31 -1.99 4.91
C GLU A 99 -27.88 -1.22 6.18
N GLY A 100 -26.59 -0.89 6.25
CA GLY A 100 -25.99 -0.16 7.37
C GLY A 100 -25.46 -1.03 8.52
N SER A 101 -25.65 -2.36 8.49
CA SER A 101 -25.04 -3.27 9.46
C SER A 101 -23.80 -3.96 8.88
N LEU A 102 -22.61 -3.77 9.47
CA LEU A 102 -21.41 -4.50 9.03
C LEU A 102 -21.55 -6.02 9.13
N MET A 103 -22.37 -6.53 10.06
CA MET A 103 -22.65 -7.97 10.17
C MET A 103 -23.46 -8.52 8.99
N ALA A 104 -24.14 -7.65 8.24
CA ALA A 104 -24.93 -8.01 7.07
C ALA A 104 -24.18 -7.82 5.75
N VAL A 105 -22.90 -7.43 5.79
CA VAL A 105 -22.08 -7.25 4.58
C VAL A 105 -21.84 -8.59 3.91
N THR A 106 -22.17 -8.67 2.62
CA THR A 106 -21.99 -9.84 1.75
C THR A 106 -20.83 -9.68 0.80
N GLY A 107 -20.37 -8.44 0.58
CA GLY A 107 -19.26 -8.15 -0.32
C GLY A 107 -18.77 -6.72 -0.20
N VAL A 108 -17.61 -6.45 -0.78
CA VAL A 108 -16.98 -5.13 -0.81
C VAL A 108 -16.55 -4.84 -2.25
N TYR A 109 -16.84 -3.65 -2.74
CA TYR A 109 -16.40 -3.22 -4.07
C TYR A 109 -15.77 -1.84 -4.00
N GLN A 110 -14.76 -1.59 -4.85
CA GLN A 110 -14.15 -0.26 -4.95
C GLN A 110 -15.14 0.68 -5.65
N TYR A 111 -15.60 1.70 -4.94
CA TYR A 111 -16.53 2.70 -5.46
C TYR A 111 -15.79 3.85 -6.15
N SER A 112 -14.69 4.32 -5.54
CA SER A 112 -13.91 5.43 -6.09
C SER A 112 -12.44 5.35 -5.69
N SER A 113 -11.61 6.10 -6.43
CA SER A 113 -10.20 6.30 -6.14
C SER A 113 -9.83 7.73 -6.49
N GLU A 114 -9.02 8.36 -5.64
CA GLU A 114 -8.59 9.74 -5.76
C GLU A 114 -7.10 9.84 -5.44
N THR A 115 -6.35 10.61 -6.24
CA THR A 115 -4.96 10.97 -5.95
C THR A 115 -4.90 12.43 -5.56
N TYR A 116 -4.19 12.73 -4.47
CA TYR A 116 -4.10 14.06 -3.92
C TYR A 116 -2.88 14.82 -4.44
N GLY A 117 -3.02 16.14 -4.57
CA GLY A 117 -1.91 17.05 -4.86
C GLY A 117 -0.97 17.16 -3.67
N LEU A 118 0.32 16.87 -3.87
CA LEU A 118 1.33 16.93 -2.80
C LEU A 118 1.52 18.32 -2.17
N PRO A 119 1.38 19.45 -2.88
CA PRO A 119 1.49 20.78 -2.27
C PRO A 119 0.29 21.18 -1.40
N ASP A 120 -0.82 20.44 -1.42
CA ASP A 120 -2.01 20.76 -0.64
C ASP A 120 -1.71 20.68 0.87
N LEU A 121 -1.87 21.81 1.56
CA LEU A 121 -1.61 21.92 3.00
C LEU A 121 -2.48 20.99 3.84
N LYS A 122 -3.73 20.73 3.43
CA LYS A 122 -4.62 19.81 4.12
C LYS A 122 -4.08 18.38 4.03
N VAL A 123 -3.58 17.98 2.87
CA VAL A 123 -3.00 16.65 2.64
C VAL A 123 -1.72 16.48 3.45
N GLN A 124 -0.86 17.50 3.50
CA GLN A 124 0.35 17.51 4.31
C GLN A 124 0.04 17.42 5.82
N ASN A 125 -0.99 18.12 6.28
CA ASN A 125 -1.43 18.07 7.68
C ASN A 125 -1.97 16.68 8.05
N GLU A 126 -2.83 16.10 7.23
CA GLU A 126 -3.32 14.74 7.46
C GLU A 126 -2.18 13.72 7.42
N PHE A 127 -1.25 13.83 6.48
CA PHE A 127 -0.06 12.97 6.46
C PHE A 127 0.73 13.05 7.77
N ARG A 128 1.07 14.25 8.24
CA ARG A 128 1.81 14.43 9.50
C ARG A 128 1.06 13.90 10.71
N LYS A 129 -0.26 14.08 10.74
CA LYS A 129 -1.14 13.55 11.78
C LYS A 129 -1.11 12.01 11.82
N HIS A 130 -1.20 11.33 10.68
CA HIS A 130 -1.11 9.87 10.64
C HIS A 130 0.31 9.37 10.89
N GLN A 131 1.34 10.11 10.45
CA GLN A 131 2.73 9.77 10.70
C GLN A 131 3.06 9.79 12.20
N ALA A 132 2.50 10.75 12.95
CA ALA A 132 2.70 10.90 14.38
C ALA A 132 2.14 9.74 15.22
N LEU A 133 1.31 8.86 14.65
CA LEU A 133 0.83 7.65 15.32
C LEU A 133 1.94 6.61 15.53
N PHE A 134 3.01 6.67 14.74
CA PHE A 134 4.03 5.63 14.73
C PHE A 134 5.27 6.04 15.53
N PRO A 135 5.85 5.12 16.32
CA PRO A 135 7.07 5.40 17.07
C PRO A 135 8.24 5.83 16.17
N THR A 136 9.09 6.72 16.68
CA THR A 136 10.25 7.23 15.94
C THR A 136 11.22 6.12 15.50
N HIS A 137 11.33 5.02 16.26
CA HIS A 137 12.21 3.91 15.89
C HIS A 137 11.74 3.17 14.62
N ASP A 138 10.42 3.07 14.41
CA ASP A 138 9.85 2.53 13.17
C ASP A 138 10.01 3.52 12.02
N LEU A 139 9.74 4.80 12.26
CA LEU A 139 9.88 5.86 11.25
C LEU A 139 11.32 6.02 10.74
N LYS A 140 12.34 5.76 11.57
CA LYS A 140 13.75 5.77 11.16
C LYS A 140 14.10 4.72 10.11
N GLN A 141 13.25 3.70 9.94
CA GLN A 141 13.42 2.71 8.88
C GLN A 141 12.90 3.20 7.53
N CYS A 142 12.24 4.36 7.46
CA CYS A 142 11.61 4.91 6.26
C CYS A 142 12.51 5.80 5.41
N ILE A 143 13.81 5.48 5.37
CA ILE A 143 14.82 6.09 4.50
C ILE A 143 14.86 5.31 3.16
#